data_AF-A0A1B8TE37-F1
#
_entry.id   AF-A0A1B8TE37-F1
#
_cell.length_a   1.000
_cell.length_b   1.000
_cell.length_c   1.000
_cell.angle_alpha   90.00
_cell.angle_beta   90.00
_cell.angle_gamma   90.00
#
_symmetry.space_group_name_H-M   'P 1'
#
loop_
_entity.id
_entity.type
_entity.pdbx_description
1 polymer ?
#
loop_
_entity_poly.entity_id
_entity_poly.type
_entity_poly.pdbx_seq_one_letter_code
_entity_poly.pdbx_strand_id
1 'polypeptide(L)'
;MSTWIKCTDRLPECPHECTTDDTMVSHTVLVTDERDPTSLGMAHMREDGTWKLYGGDHDFMHPEQVTHWQPLPRSPFYDKPAKPADCA
;
A
#
# COMPACT_ATOMS: atom_id res chain seq x y z
N MET A 1 -5.62 16.22 5.17
CA MET A 1 -6.73 15.25 5.03
C MET A 1 -6.15 14.04 4.33
N SER A 2 -6.37 12.83 4.82
CA SER A 2 -5.93 11.63 4.11
C SER A 2 -6.90 11.36 2.98
N THR A 3 -6.42 11.36 1.74
CA THR A 3 -7.26 11.19 0.55
C THR A 3 -6.99 9.82 -0.04
N TRP A 4 -8.05 9.00 -0.13
CA TRP A 4 -8.03 7.76 -0.90
C TRP A 4 -7.82 8.07 -2.38
N ILE A 5 -6.89 7.37 -3.02
CA ILE A 5 -6.52 7.54 -4.43
C ILE A 5 -7.10 6.38 -5.22
N LYS A 6 -7.83 6.67 -6.29
CA LYS A 6 -8.32 5.65 -7.22
C LYS A 6 -7.14 5.00 -7.94
N CYS A 7 -7.14 3.67 -8.01
CA CYS A 7 -6.13 2.92 -8.76
C CYS A 7 -6.11 3.31 -10.25
N THR A 8 -7.27 3.68 -10.81
CA THR A 8 -7.38 4.16 -12.20
C THR A 8 -6.72 5.52 -12.43
N ASP A 9 -6.65 6.35 -11.39
CA ASP A 9 -6.05 7.68 -11.48
C ASP A 9 -4.54 7.57 -11.32
N ARG A 10 -4.09 6.77 -10.34
CA ARG A 10 -2.67 6.55 -10.05
C ARG A 10 -2.45 5.31 -9.17
N LEU A 11 -1.42 4.56 -9.48
CA LEU A 11 -0.91 3.45 -8.65
C LEU A 11 0.24 3.93 -7.74
N PRO A 12 0.49 3.28 -6.58
CA PRO A 12 1.66 3.56 -5.78
C PRO A 12 2.96 3.35 -6.57
N GLU A 13 3.97 4.15 -6.29
CA GLU A 13 5.32 3.89 -6.78
C GLU A 13 5.90 2.64 -6.11
N CYS A 14 6.77 1.92 -6.83
CA CYS A 14 7.42 0.70 -6.36
C CYS A 14 8.93 0.90 -6.12
N PRO A 15 9.36 1.60 -5.05
CA PRO A 15 10.77 1.95 -4.87
C PRO A 15 11.60 0.88 -4.14
N HIS A 16 10.99 -0.20 -3.61
CA HIS A 16 11.69 -1.23 -2.84
C HIS A 16 11.74 -2.55 -3.58
N GLU A 17 12.88 -3.21 -3.58
CA GLU A 17 12.98 -4.59 -4.07
C GLU A 17 12.43 -5.57 -3.02
N CYS A 18 11.52 -6.45 -3.44
CA CYS A 18 11.02 -7.51 -2.58
C CYS A 18 12.05 -8.63 -2.49
N THR A 19 12.56 -8.88 -1.28
CA THR A 19 13.69 -9.80 -1.00
C THR A 19 13.45 -11.27 -1.35
N THR A 20 12.24 -11.66 -1.78
CA THR A 20 11.87 -13.06 -2.01
C THR A 20 11.70 -13.39 -3.50
N ASP A 21 11.30 -12.41 -4.31
CA ASP A 21 11.00 -12.59 -5.73
C ASP A 21 11.65 -11.53 -6.62
N ASP A 22 12.63 -10.78 -6.08
CA ASP A 22 13.40 -9.71 -6.73
C ASP A 22 12.51 -8.70 -7.51
N THR A 23 11.25 -8.58 -7.09
CA THR A 23 10.24 -7.75 -7.76
C THR A 23 10.13 -6.42 -7.02
N MET A 24 10.08 -5.31 -7.77
CA MET A 24 9.89 -4.00 -7.17
C MET A 24 8.46 -3.84 -6.62
N VAL A 25 8.35 -3.35 -5.39
CA VAL A 25 7.11 -3.18 -4.65
C VAL A 25 7.01 -1.81 -4.01
N SER A 26 5.77 -1.36 -3.80
CA SER A 26 5.47 -0.13 -3.08
C SER A 26 5.83 -0.21 -1.60
N HIS A 27 5.76 0.93 -0.90
CA HIS A 27 5.56 0.89 0.54
C HIS A 27 4.23 0.19 0.87
N THR A 28 4.10 -0.33 2.09
CA THR A 28 2.82 -0.85 2.57
C THR A 28 1.77 0.26 2.57
N VAL A 29 0.61 -0.03 1.99
CA VAL A 29 -0.53 0.89 1.87
C VAL A 29 -1.80 0.25 2.42
N LEU A 30 -2.77 1.08 2.77
CA LEU A 30 -4.15 0.64 2.98
C LEU A 30 -4.85 0.56 1.63
N VAL A 31 -5.74 -0.43 1.47
CA VAL A 31 -6.51 -0.67 0.24
C VAL A 31 -7.97 -0.98 0.56
N THR A 32 -8.87 -0.66 -0.38
CA THR A 32 -10.32 -0.92 -0.25
C THR A 32 -10.97 -1.17 -1.61
N ASP A 33 -12.13 -1.82 -1.60
CA ASP A 33 -13.07 -2.01 -2.71
C ASP A 33 -14.24 -1.03 -2.53
N GLU A 34 -14.44 -0.11 -3.47
CA GLU A 34 -15.53 0.86 -3.39
C GLU A 34 -16.93 0.21 -3.42
N ARG A 35 -17.01 -1.05 -3.87
CA ARG A 35 -18.26 -1.83 -3.92
C ARG A 35 -18.59 -2.47 -2.57
N ASP A 36 -17.60 -2.61 -1.69
CA ASP A 36 -17.77 -3.13 -0.34
C ASP A 36 -17.21 -2.13 0.69
N PRO A 37 -18.08 -1.32 1.34
CA PRO A 37 -17.64 -0.33 2.32
C PRO A 37 -17.03 -0.95 3.58
N THR A 38 -17.16 -2.26 3.77
CA THR A 38 -16.53 -2.97 4.87
C THR A 38 -15.12 -3.45 4.49
N SER A 39 -14.77 -3.50 3.21
CA SER A 39 -13.46 -3.94 2.78
C SER A 39 -12.35 -2.97 3.19
N LEU A 40 -11.35 -3.51 3.90
CA LEU A 40 -10.14 -2.79 4.26
C LEU A 40 -9.00 -3.79 4.43
N GLY A 41 -7.94 -3.60 3.64
CA GLY A 41 -6.75 -4.44 3.69
C GLY A 41 -5.47 -3.63 3.73
N MET A 42 -4.37 -4.34 3.97
CA MET A 42 -3.00 -3.84 3.76
C MET A 42 -2.38 -4.57 2.58
N ALA A 43 -1.65 -3.86 1.73
CA ALA A 43 -1.08 -4.44 0.52
C ALA A 43 0.24 -3.80 0.13
N HIS A 44 0.94 -4.50 -0.76
CA HIS A 44 1.95 -3.93 -1.66
C HIS A 44 1.44 -3.94 -3.09
N MET A 45 1.66 -2.84 -3.79
CA MET A 45 1.60 -2.81 -5.25
C MET A 45 2.91 -3.38 -5.79
N ARG A 46 2.85 -4.27 -6.77
CA ARG A 46 4.01 -4.75 -7.52
C ARG A 46 4.17 -3.95 -8.80
N GLU A 47 5.40 -3.85 -9.30
CA GLU A 47 5.71 -3.17 -10.57
C GLU A 47 4.98 -3.77 -11.78
N ASP A 48 4.62 -5.06 -11.71
CA ASP A 48 3.84 -5.74 -12.75
C ASP A 48 2.35 -5.38 -12.80
N GLY A 49 1.86 -4.52 -11.90
CA GLY A 49 0.45 -4.14 -11.85
C GLY A 49 -0.38 -4.90 -10.81
N THR A 50 0.19 -5.93 -10.16
CA THR A 50 -0.56 -6.80 -9.25
C THR A 50 -0.46 -6.39 -7.79
N TRP A 51 -1.50 -6.73 -7.01
CA TRP A 51 -1.55 -6.45 -5.57
C TRP A 51 -1.20 -7.69 -4.76
N LYS A 52 -0.26 -7.55 -3.82
CA LYS A 52 0.03 -8.55 -2.80
C LYS A 52 -0.62 -8.11 -1.49
N LEU A 53 -1.76 -8.72 -1.17
CA LEU A 53 -2.47 -8.49 0.10
C LEU A 53 -1.77 -9.23 1.24
N TYR A 54 -1.64 -8.58 2.39
CA TYR A 54 -1.28 -9.26 3.63
C TYR A 54 -2.53 -9.85 4.26
N GLY A 55 -2.61 -11.18 4.27
CA GLY A 55 -3.60 -11.90 5.08
C GLY A 55 -3.23 -11.80 6.54
N GLY A 56 -4.07 -11.15 7.35
CA GLY A 56 -4.08 -11.42 8.78
C GLY A 56 -4.93 -12.67 8.99
N ASP A 57 -4.40 -13.65 9.72
CA ASP A 57 -4.94 -15.01 9.81
C ASP A 57 -6.43 -15.12 10.17
N HIS A 58 -7.10 -14.06 10.66
CA HIS A 58 -8.44 -14.21 11.21
C HIS A 58 -9.51 -13.14 10.93
N ASP A 59 -9.26 -11.89 10.50
CA ASP A 59 -10.35 -10.88 10.53
C ASP A 59 -10.30 -9.71 9.53
N PHE A 60 -9.35 -9.68 8.57
CA PHE A 60 -9.32 -8.56 7.63
C PHE A 60 -10.28 -8.80 6.46
N MET A 61 -11.19 -7.84 6.29
CA MET A 61 -12.17 -7.77 5.20
C MET A 61 -11.41 -7.54 3.90
N HIS A 62 -10.97 -8.63 3.28
CA HIS A 62 -10.13 -8.62 2.09
C HIS A 62 -10.91 -8.01 0.91
N PRO A 63 -10.42 -6.91 0.32
CA PRO A 63 -11.04 -6.37 -0.88
C PRO A 63 -11.05 -7.43 -1.98
N GLU A 64 -12.22 -7.74 -2.55
CA GLU A 64 -12.30 -8.59 -3.76
C GLU A 64 -11.56 -7.93 -4.91
N GLN A 65 -11.67 -6.60 -5.02
CA GLN A 65 -10.92 -5.77 -5.95
C GLN A 65 -10.33 -4.56 -5.24
N VAL A 66 -9.03 -4.32 -5.44
CA VAL A 66 -8.39 -3.09 -4.97
C VAL A 66 -8.71 -1.94 -5.91
N THR A 67 -9.64 -1.09 -5.50
CA THR A 67 -10.11 0.07 -6.29
C THR A 67 -9.47 1.38 -5.84
N HIS A 68 -9.11 1.47 -4.55
CA HIS A 68 -8.50 2.65 -3.96
C HIS A 68 -7.40 2.26 -2.99
N TRP A 69 -6.43 3.17 -2.81
CA TRP A 69 -5.35 3.02 -1.85
C TRP A 69 -5.04 4.35 -1.14
N GLN A 70 -4.37 4.25 0.00
CA GLN A 70 -3.74 5.39 0.67
C GLN A 70 -2.47 4.96 1.42
N PRO A 71 -1.49 5.86 1.64
CA PRO A 71 -0.38 5.61 2.54
C PRO A 71 -0.87 5.27 3.95
N LEU A 72 -0.08 4.50 4.70
CA LEU A 72 -0.33 4.30 6.12
C LEU A 72 -0.33 5.65 6.86
N PRO A 73 -1.19 5.82 7.89
CA PRO A 73 -1.17 7.02 8.70
C PRO A 73 0.20 7.18 9.37
N ARG A 74 0.73 8.41 9.36
CA ARG A 74 1.95 8.70 10.09
C ARG A 74 1.68 8.57 11.58
N SER A 75 2.56 7.85 12.28
CA SER A 75 2.48 7.79 13.74
C SER A 75 2.67 9.19 14.32
N PRO A 76 1.84 9.61 15.30
CA PRO A 76 1.94 10.93 15.92
C PRO A 76 3.22 11.09 16.76
N PHE A 77 3.96 10.01 17.01
CA PHE A 77 5.21 10.01 17.78
C PHE A 77 6.46 9.78 16.92
N TYR A 78 6.30 9.67 15.60
CA TYR A 78 7.39 9.41 14.67
C TYR A 78 7.77 10.70 13.91
N ASP A 79 8.29 11.68 14.66
CA ASP A 79 8.93 12.88 14.11
C ASP A 79 10.42 12.63 13.84
N LYS A 80 10.73 11.63 13.01
CA LYS A 80 12.05 11.62 12.37
C LYS A 80 11.91 12.31 11.01
N PRO A 81 12.64 13.42 10.76
CA PRO A 81 12.71 13.96 9.41
C PRO A 81 13.24 12.85 8.50
N ALA A 82 12.60 12.67 7.35
CA ALA A 82 13.08 11.74 6.33
C ALA A 82 14.54 12.09 6.06
N LYS A 83 15.44 11.16 6.36
CA LYS A 83 16.86 11.33 6.07
C LYS A 83 16.96 11.50 4.54
N PRO A 84 17.56 12.57 4.00
CA PRO A 84 17.76 12.66 2.56
C PRO A 84 18.53 11.41 2.11
N ALA A 85 18.12 10.83 0.98
CA ALA A 85 18.81 9.69 0.40
C ALA A 85 20.26 10.11 0.14
N ASP A 86 21.18 9.53 0.89
CA ASP A 86 22.62 9.64 0.62
C ASP A 86 22.86 8.90 -0.71
N CYS A 87 22.96 9.64 -1.81
CA CYS A 87 23.59 9.14 -3.03
C CYS A 87 25.08 8.95 -2.73
N ALA A 88 25.50 7.70 -2.55
CA ALA A 88 26.89 7.28 -2.61
C ALA A 88 27.23 6.80 -4.02
#